data_AF-A0A6J6E286-F1
#
_entry.id   AF-A0A6J6E286-F1
#
_cell.length_a   1.000
_cell.length_b   1.000
_cell.length_c   1.000
_cell.angle_alpha   90.00
_cell.angle_beta   90.00
_cell.angle_gamma   90.00
#
_symmetry.space_group_name_H-M   'P 1'
#
loop_
_entity.id
_entity.type
_entity.pdbx_description
1 polymer ?
#
loop_
_entity_poly.entity_id
_entity_poly.type
_entity_poly.pdbx_seq_one_letter_code
_entity_poly.pdbx_strand_id
1 'polypeptide(L)'
;MKNIRPMGWLIIAFNAYYLYAFSKGVVEISAEGGGDTAIGIYALFSLFVWAVINIILYILFKVTAKKKRECPACGVKVPVGVTVCHKCSFDFKKQAGA
;
A
#
# COMPACT_ATOMS: atom_id res chain seq x y z
N MET A 1 4.34 5.15 15.86
CA MET A 1 3.85 4.16 14.87
C MET A 1 2.38 3.74 15.09
N LYS A 2 1.51 4.59 15.66
CA LYS A 2 0.07 4.29 15.79
C LYS A 2 -0.64 5.03 14.66
N ASN A 3 -1.40 4.32 13.81
CA ASN A 3 -2.15 4.79 12.63
C ASN A 3 -1.50 4.63 11.23
N ILE A 4 -0.70 3.60 11.01
CA ILE A 4 -0.40 3.16 9.63
C ILE A 4 -1.68 2.55 9.06
N ARG A 5 -2.09 3.01 7.86
CA ARG A 5 -3.28 2.49 7.17
C ARG A 5 -3.11 0.98 6.92
N PRO A 6 -4.19 0.17 6.90
CA PRO A 6 -4.11 -1.28 6.68
C PRO A 6 -3.28 -1.66 5.44
N MET A 7 -3.43 -0.91 4.34
CA MET A 7 -2.64 -1.13 3.12
C MET A 7 -1.13 -0.87 3.32
N GLY A 8 -0.76 0.06 4.20
CA GLY A 8 0.64 0.30 4.55
C GLY A 8 1.25 -0.87 5.33
N TRP A 9 0.49 -1.50 6.22
CA TRP A 9 0.92 -2.74 6.89
C TRP A 9 1.18 -3.88 5.91
N LEU A 10 0.32 -4.02 4.89
CA LEU A 10 0.50 -5.02 3.84
C LEU A 10 1.79 -4.79 3.04
N ILE A 11 2.11 -3.54 2.70
CA ILE A 11 3.37 -3.20 2.02
C ILE A 11 4.58 -3.57 2.88
N ILE A 12 4.53 -3.26 4.19
CA ILE A 12 5.61 -3.57 5.12
C ILE A 12 5.80 -5.09 5.23
N ALA A 13 4.70 -5.83 5.43
CA ALA A 13 4.75 -7.30 5.53
C ALA A 13 5.30 -7.94 4.24
N PHE A 14 4.85 -7.47 3.08
CA PHE A 14 5.36 -7.93 1.78
C PHE A 14 6.86 -7.69 1.63
N ASN A 15 7.35 -6.49 1.96
CA ASN A 15 8.77 -6.16 1.83
C ASN A 15 9.65 -6.95 2.82
N ALA A 16 9.17 -7.14 4.06
CA ALA A 16 9.87 -7.96 5.04
C ALA A 16 9.96 -9.43 4.57
N TYR A 17 8.86 -9.98 4.07
CA TYR A 17 8.84 -11.34 3.51
C TYR A 17 9.74 -11.45 2.27
N TYR A 18 9.68 -10.48 1.36
CA TYR A 18 10.52 -10.48 0.16
C TYR A 18 12.00 -10.49 0.54
N LEU A 19 12.43 -9.66 1.49
CA LEU A 19 13.82 -9.63 1.95
C LEU A 19 14.25 -10.99 2.48
N TYR A 20 13.42 -11.63 3.33
CA TYR A 20 13.68 -12.98 3.81
C TYR A 20 13.80 -14.00 2.67
N ALA A 21 12.84 -14.03 1.75
CA ALA A 21 12.81 -14.98 0.65
C ALA A 21 13.98 -14.77 -0.33
N PHE A 22 14.32 -13.52 -0.63
CA PHE A 22 15.47 -13.14 -1.44
C PHE A 22 16.77 -13.61 -0.81
N SER A 23 17.01 -13.29 0.47
CA SER A 23 18.21 -13.73 1.18
C SER A 23 18.31 -15.25 1.25
N LYS A 24 17.19 -15.94 1.51
CA LYS A 24 17.13 -17.41 1.51
C LYS A 24 17.51 -17.99 0.14
N GLY A 25 16.96 -17.46 -0.95
CA GLY A 25 17.26 -17.93 -2.30
C GLY A 25 18.73 -17.72 -2.69
N VAL A 26 19.34 -16.60 -2.32
CA VAL A 26 20.78 -16.37 -2.54
C VAL A 26 21.64 -17.41 -1.80
N VAL A 27 21.30 -17.69 -0.53
CA VAL A 27 22.03 -18.68 0.28
C VAL A 27 21.87 -20.09 -0.29
N GLU A 28 20.66 -20.47 -0.71
CA GLU A 28 20.38 -21.78 -1.30
C GLU A 28 21.14 -22.01 -2.60
N ILE A 29 21.10 -21.06 -3.53
CA ILE A 29 21.85 -21.14 -4.80
C ILE A 29 23.35 -21.28 -4.53
N SER A 30 23.88 -20.52 -3.57
CA SER A 30 25.30 -20.60 -3.20
C SER A 30 25.65 -21.96 -2.58
N ALA A 31 24.79 -22.52 -1.73
CA ALA A 31 25.01 -23.81 -1.07
C ALA A 31 24.94 -25.00 -2.05
N GLU A 32 24.14 -24.89 -3.11
CA GLU A 32 24.03 -25.89 -4.18
C GLU A 32 25.20 -25.84 -5.18
N GLY A 33 26.17 -24.94 -4.98
CA GLY A 33 27.32 -24.78 -5.86
C GLY A 33 27.04 -23.87 -7.07
N GLY A 34 25.97 -23.09 -7.03
CA GLY A 34 25.67 -22.07 -8.04
C GLY A 34 26.76 -21.00 -8.07
N GLY A 35 27.36 -20.80 -9.25
CA GLY A 35 28.37 -19.76 -9.45
C GLY A 35 27.80 -18.34 -9.47
N ASP A 36 28.71 -17.36 -9.46
CA ASP A 36 28.38 -15.92 -9.40
C ASP A 36 27.36 -15.48 -10.46
N THR A 37 27.43 -16.04 -11.67
CA THR A 37 26.47 -15.75 -12.75
C THR A 37 25.04 -16.17 -12.38
N ALA A 38 24.87 -17.34 -11.74
CA ALA A 38 23.54 -17.83 -11.35
C ALA A 38 22.93 -16.94 -10.25
N ILE A 39 23.75 -16.56 -9.25
CA ILE A 39 23.34 -15.64 -8.19
C ILE A 39 22.98 -14.27 -8.79
N GLY A 40 23.78 -13.77 -9.73
CA GLY A 40 23.55 -12.50 -10.41
C GLY A 40 22.24 -12.48 -11.20
N ILE A 41 21.95 -13.54 -11.96
CA ILE A 41 20.69 -13.68 -12.71
C ILE A 41 19.51 -13.72 -11.73
N TYR A 42 19.57 -14.57 -10.71
CA TYR A 42 18.52 -14.65 -9.68
C TYR A 42 18.27 -13.29 -9.04
N ALA A 43 19.33 -12.60 -8.63
CA ALA A 43 19.23 -11.32 -7.95
C ALA A 43 18.58 -10.26 -8.85
N LEU A 44 19.01 -10.18 -10.11
CA LEU A 44 18.49 -9.21 -11.08
C LEU A 44 16.98 -9.42 -11.33
N PHE A 45 16.58 -10.65 -11.66
CA PHE A 45 15.17 -10.95 -11.94
C PHE A 45 14.30 -10.78 -10.70
N SER A 46 14.78 -11.22 -9.54
CA SER A 46 14.04 -11.05 -8.28
C SER A 46 13.82 -9.58 -7.95
N LEU A 47 14.87 -8.75 -8.05
CA LEU A 47 14.79 -7.31 -7.79
C LEU A 47 13.88 -6.58 -8.79
N PHE A 48 13.91 -6.98 -10.06
CA PHE A 48 13.01 -6.44 -11.07
C PHE A 48 11.54 -6.73 -10.73
N VAL A 49 11.21 -7.98 -10.42
CA VAL A 49 9.85 -8.38 -10.02
C VAL A 49 9.41 -7.65 -8.74
N TRP A 50 10.30 -7.54 -7.76
CA TRP A 50 10.05 -6.79 -6.52
C TRP A 50 9.73 -5.31 -6.78
N ALA A 51 10.49 -4.66 -7.67
CA ALA A 51 10.25 -3.27 -8.04
C ALA A 51 8.87 -3.10 -8.68
N VAL A 52 8.52 -3.96 -9.64
CA VAL A 52 7.20 -3.93 -10.32
C VAL A 52 6.06 -4.10 -9.31
N ILE A 53 6.16 -5.08 -8.42
CA ILE A 53 5.12 -5.32 -7.40
C ILE A 53 5.00 -4.12 -6.45
N ASN A 54 6.11 -3.53 -6.01
CA ASN A 54 6.08 -2.34 -5.14
C ASN A 54 5.46 -1.13 -5.82
N ILE A 55 5.68 -0.93 -7.12
CA ILE A 55 5.01 0.13 -7.88
C ILE A 55 3.50 -0.07 -7.84
N ILE A 56 3.02 -1.29 -8.09
CA ILE A 56 1.58 -1.61 -8.05
C ILE A 56 1.02 -1.38 -6.65
N LEU A 57 1.67 -1.91 -5.61
CA LEU A 57 1.25 -1.75 -4.23
C LEU A 57 1.22 -0.28 -3.80
N TYR A 58 2.18 0.52 -4.25
CA TYR A 58 2.22 1.96 -4.00
C TYR A 58 1.04 2.68 -4.65
N ILE A 59 0.71 2.36 -5.91
CA ILE A 59 -0.47 2.91 -6.59
C ILE A 59 -1.75 2.56 -5.81
N LEU A 60 -1.91 1.30 -5.41
CA LEU A 60 -3.06 0.85 -4.61
C LEU A 60 -3.12 1.57 -3.26
N PHE A 61 -2.00 1.79 -2.59
CA PHE A 61 -1.94 2.57 -1.35
C PHE A 61 -2.40 4.02 -1.54
N LYS A 62 -2.04 4.64 -2.66
CA LYS A 62 -2.47 6.00 -3.01
C LYS A 62 -3.96 6.06 -3.36
N VAL A 63 -4.46 5.13 -4.16
CA VAL A 63 -5.88 5.11 -4.59
C VAL A 63 -6.81 4.79 -3.43
N THR A 64 -6.41 3.89 -2.53
CA THR A 64 -7.21 3.56 -1.33
C THR A 64 -7.21 4.66 -0.27
N ALA A 65 -6.50 5.78 -0.50
CA ALA A 65 -6.45 6.90 0.42
C ALA A 65 -7.74 7.71 0.32
N LYS A 66 -8.77 7.30 1.07
CA LYS A 66 -10.04 8.05 1.13
C LYS A 66 -9.78 9.44 1.70
N LYS A 67 -9.95 10.48 0.86
CA LYS A 67 -10.01 11.87 1.31
C LYS A 67 -11.20 12.02 2.27
N LYS A 68 -11.02 12.79 3.34
CA LYS A 68 -12.09 13.16 4.27
C LYS A 68 -12.27 14.66 4.24
N ARG A 69 -13.52 15.14 4.28
CA ARG A 69 -13.90 16.54 4.44
C ARG A 69 -14.53 16.74 5.81
N GLU A 70 -14.45 17.95 6.35
CA GLU A 70 -15.17 18.29 7.59
C GLU A 70 -16.62 18.66 7.27
N CYS A 71 -17.55 18.17 8.07
CA CYS A 71 -18.96 18.53 7.95
C CYS A 71 -19.18 19.96 8.49
N PRO A 72 -19.74 20.89 7.71
CA PRO A 72 -19.90 22.28 8.14
C PRO A 72 -20.88 22.45 9.32
N ALA A 73 -21.81 21.51 9.51
CA ALA A 73 -22.81 21.58 10.58
C ALA A 73 -22.34 21.01 11.93
N CYS A 74 -21.43 20.03 11.94
CA CYS A 74 -21.02 19.34 13.17
C CYS A 74 -19.52 19.11 13.34
N GLY A 75 -18.69 19.54 12.38
CA GLY A 75 -17.23 19.44 12.44
C GLY A 75 -16.66 18.03 12.26
N VAL A 76 -17.49 16.98 12.12
CA VAL A 76 -16.98 15.60 11.99
C VAL A 76 -16.31 15.38 10.62
N LYS A 77 -15.23 14.59 10.59
CA LYS A 77 -14.54 14.20 9.35
C LYS A 77 -15.31 13.09 8.64
N VAL A 78 -15.96 13.44 7.54
CA VAL A 78 -16.76 12.55 6.69
C VAL A 78 -15.95 12.20 5.43
N PRO A 79 -15.92 10.94 4.97
CA PRO A 79 -15.26 10.59 3.71
C PRO A 79 -15.88 11.36 2.53
N VAL A 80 -15.04 11.76 1.57
CA VAL A 80 -15.51 12.39 0.32
C VAL A 80 -16.19 11.31 -0.52
N GLY A 81 -17.43 11.57 -1.00
CA GLY A 81 -18.24 10.64 -1.79
C GLY A 81 -19.56 10.22 -1.15
N VAL A 82 -19.75 10.41 0.16
CA VAL A 82 -21.07 10.23 0.82
C VAL A 82 -21.89 11.51 0.73
N THR A 83 -23.18 11.36 0.44
CA THR A 83 -24.12 12.48 0.23
C THR A 83 -24.66 13.04 1.54
N VAL A 84 -24.67 12.25 2.61
CA VAL A 84 -25.24 12.64 3.91
C VAL A 84 -24.21 12.40 5.02
N CYS A 85 -24.13 13.33 5.98
CA CYS A 85 -23.34 13.17 7.19
C CYS A 85 -23.99 12.13 8.13
N HIS A 86 -23.21 11.13 8.55
CA HIS A 86 -23.70 10.04 9.42
C HIS A 86 -23.99 10.48 10.87
N LYS A 87 -23.54 11.66 11.31
CA LYS A 87 -23.71 12.15 12.69
C LYS A 87 -24.88 13.12 12.84
N CYS A 88 -25.00 14.09 11.94
CA CYS A 88 -26.00 15.15 12.03
C CYS A 88 -26.99 15.15 10.85
N SER A 89 -26.93 14.16 9.98
CA SER A 89 -27.79 14.03 8.78
C SER A 89 -27.71 15.22 7.82
N PHE A 90 -26.63 16.00 7.89
CA PHE A 90 -26.39 17.11 6.98
C PHE A 90 -26.23 16.61 5.54
N ASP A 91 -27.08 17.09 4.63
CA ASP A 91 -27.09 16.71 3.22
C ASP A 91 -26.15 17.61 2.41
N PHE A 92 -25.04 17.04 1.96
CA PHE A 92 -24.02 17.73 1.18
C PHE A 92 -24.46 18.02 -0.27
N LYS A 93 -25.49 17.33 -0.80
CA LYS A 93 -26.02 17.62 -2.14
C LYS A 93 -26.91 18.86 -2.14
N LYS A 94 -27.73 19.04 -1.10
CA LYS A 94 -28.63 20.21 -0.99
C LYS A 94 -27.89 21.54 -0.90
N GLN A 95 -26.70 21.58 -0.31
CA GLN A 95 -25.90 22.80 -0.22
C GLN A 95 -25.04 23.06 -1.47
N ALA A 96 -24.74 22.02 -2.26
CA ALA A 96 -24.06 22.15 -3.55
C ALA A 96 -25.01 22.51 -4.71
N GLY A 97 -26.31 22.64 -4.42
CA GLY A 97 -27.35 23.10 -5.34
C GLY A 97 -27.78 24.54 -5.01
N ALA A 98 -26.87 25.49 -5.28
CA ALA A 98 -27.11 26.89 -5.62
C ALA A 98 -25.93 27.34 -6.49
#